data_AF-F6SMU8-F1
#
_entry.id   AF-F6SMU8-F1
#
_cell.length_a   1.000
_cell.length_b   1.000
_cell.length_c   1.000
_cell.angle_alpha   90.00
_cell.angle_beta   90.00
_cell.angle_gamma   90.00
#
_symmetry.space_group_name_H-M   'P 1'
#
loop_
_entity.id
_entity.type
_entity.pdbx_description
1 polymer ?
#
loop_
_entity_poly.entity_id
_entity_poly.type
_entity_poly.pdbx_seq_one_letter_code
_entity_poly.pdbx_strand_id
1 'polypeptide(L)'
;MEINTKLFISVICTSFFTFQLLFYFVSYWFSAKVSPGFNSLSFEKKIEWNSRVVSTCHSLVVGIFGLYIFLFDEPTKTDPLWGGPSLANVNIAIASGYLISDLSIMILYWKVIGDKFFIIHHCASLYAYYLVLKNGVLVYIGNYRLLAELSSPFVNQRPKAVVTGNMDLFSSLTLLLSTLSLQSPANNQDRWDRVQNSHKS
;
A
#
# COMPACT_ATOMS: atom_id res chain seq x y z
N MET A 1 13.96 26.41 1.79
CA MET A 1 14.19 25.19 0.97
C MET A 1 14.92 24.10 1.79
N GLU A 2 16.04 24.40 2.47
CA GLU A 2 16.78 23.38 3.27
C GLU A 2 15.98 22.66 4.37
N ILE A 3 15.09 23.35 5.07
CA ILE A 3 14.33 22.78 6.20
C ILE A 3 13.44 21.61 5.74
N ASN A 4 12.80 21.75 4.57
CA ASN A 4 11.93 20.72 4.01
C ASN A 4 12.73 19.52 3.51
N THR A 5 13.91 19.73 2.93
CA THR A 5 14.79 18.64 2.49
C THR A 5 15.24 17.78 3.66
N LYS A 6 15.66 18.39 4.79
CA LYS A 6 16.05 17.66 6.00
C LYS A 6 14.88 16.85 6.56
N LEU A 7 13.68 17.44 6.58
CA LEU A 7 12.47 16.74 7.00
C LEU A 7 12.18 15.52 6.10
N PHE A 8 12.19 15.68 4.78
CA PHE A 8 11.89 14.58 3.87
C PHE A 8 12.91 13.44 3.95
N ILE A 9 14.20 13.77 4.05
CA ILE A 9 15.25 12.77 4.27
C ILE A 9 15.00 12.03 5.59
N SER A 10 14.70 12.76 6.66
CA SER A 10 14.38 12.16 7.97
C SER A 10 13.18 11.22 7.90
N VAL A 11 12.10 11.61 7.22
CA VAL A 11 10.91 10.78 7.02
C VAL A 11 11.25 9.54 6.19
N ILE A 12 11.95 9.69 5.06
CA ILE A 12 12.37 8.56 4.21
C ILE A 12 13.19 7.56 5.01
N CYS A 13 14.20 8.02 5.77
CA CYS A 13 15.03 7.16 6.61
C CYS A 13 14.22 6.46 7.70
N THR A 14 13.35 7.21 8.41
CA THR A 14 12.50 6.65 9.47
C THR A 14 11.55 5.59 8.91
N SER A 15 10.92 5.86 7.76
CA SER A 15 10.06 4.90 7.08
C SER A 15 10.84 3.67 6.62
N PHE A 16 12.03 3.83 6.04
CA PHE A 16 12.88 2.70 5.67
C PHE A 16 13.14 1.77 6.86
N PHE A 17 13.64 2.30 7.98
CA PHE A 17 13.92 1.46 9.16
C PHE A 17 12.66 0.87 9.77
N THR A 18 11.55 1.59 9.75
CA THR A 18 10.26 1.09 10.22
C THR A 18 9.80 -0.11 9.40
N PHE A 19 9.84 -0.02 8.06
CA PHE A 19 9.44 -1.13 7.20
C PHE A 19 10.40 -2.32 7.27
N GLN A 20 11.70 -2.09 7.51
CA GLN A 20 12.64 -3.18 7.79
C GLN A 20 12.34 -3.87 9.12
N LEU A 21 12.06 -3.11 10.19
CA LEU A 21 11.64 -3.65 11.48
C LEU A 21 10.34 -4.46 11.33
N LEU A 22 9.38 -3.95 10.56
CA LEU A 22 8.14 -4.65 10.25
C LEU A 22 8.41 -5.97 9.53
N PHE A 23 9.33 -6.01 8.57
CA PHE A 23 9.68 -7.21 7.84
C PHE A 23 10.38 -8.26 8.69
N TYR A 24 11.46 -7.89 9.40
CA TYR A 24 12.28 -8.88 10.10
C TYR A 24 11.67 -9.37 11.42
N PHE A 25 10.87 -8.53 12.09
CA PHE A 25 10.40 -8.83 13.46
C PHE A 25 8.89 -8.86 13.57
N VAL A 26 8.23 -7.72 13.28
CA VAL A 26 6.80 -7.56 13.62
C VAL A 26 5.94 -8.51 12.79
N SER A 27 6.19 -8.63 11.50
CA SER A 27 5.41 -9.50 10.61
C SER A 27 5.54 -10.97 10.99
N TYR A 28 6.73 -11.42 11.41
CA TYR A 28 6.93 -12.78 11.89
C TYR A 28 6.17 -13.04 13.19
N TRP A 29 6.34 -12.18 14.19
CA TRP A 29 5.66 -12.29 15.48
C TRP A 29 4.14 -12.26 15.32
N PHE A 30 3.63 -11.31 14.54
CA PHE A 30 2.21 -11.16 14.27
C PHE A 30 1.65 -12.36 13.52
N SER A 31 2.32 -12.81 12.44
CA SER A 31 1.85 -13.94 11.63
C SER A 31 1.85 -15.24 12.40
N ALA A 32 2.86 -15.48 13.25
CA ALA A 32 2.92 -16.65 14.11
C ALA A 32 1.79 -16.71 15.16
N LYS A 33 1.26 -15.55 15.57
CA LYS A 33 0.15 -15.43 16.52
C LYS A 33 -1.22 -15.55 15.84
N VAL A 34 -1.37 -14.98 14.66
CA VAL A 34 -2.67 -14.85 13.98
C VAL A 34 -2.95 -16.01 13.02
N SER A 35 -1.91 -16.63 12.47
CA SER A 35 -2.03 -17.74 11.52
C SER A 35 -1.27 -18.98 12.05
N PRO A 36 -1.96 -19.97 12.65
CA PRO A 36 -1.32 -21.18 13.15
C PRO A 36 -0.49 -21.92 12.09
N GLY A 37 -0.94 -21.88 10.82
CA GLY A 37 -0.24 -22.47 9.68
C GLY A 37 1.06 -21.77 9.28
N PHE A 38 1.30 -20.54 9.76
CA PHE A 38 2.54 -19.80 9.45
C PHE A 38 3.78 -20.51 10.01
N ASN A 39 3.69 -21.08 11.22
CA ASN A 39 4.85 -21.71 11.86
C ASN A 39 5.33 -22.96 11.12
N SER A 40 4.43 -23.68 10.46
CA SER A 40 4.73 -24.86 9.62
C SER A 40 5.28 -24.52 8.23
N LEU A 41 5.29 -23.25 7.82
CA LEU A 41 5.83 -22.86 6.51
C LEU A 41 7.35 -23.01 6.43
N SER A 42 7.85 -23.31 5.23
CA SER A 42 9.27 -23.24 4.92
C SER A 42 9.80 -21.80 5.06
N PHE A 43 11.11 -21.66 5.22
CA PHE A 43 11.75 -20.35 5.35
C PHE A 43 11.40 -19.41 4.18
N GLU A 44 11.48 -19.91 2.95
CA GLU A 44 11.16 -19.15 1.74
C GLU A 44 9.70 -18.67 1.73
N LYS A 45 8.77 -19.53 2.14
CA LYS A 45 7.35 -19.17 2.22
C LYS A 45 7.06 -18.17 3.33
N LYS A 46 7.81 -18.20 4.43
CA LYS A 46 7.73 -17.17 5.49
C LYS A 46 8.23 -15.81 5.00
N ILE A 47 9.29 -15.78 4.21
CA ILE A 47 9.80 -14.55 3.57
C ILE A 47 8.76 -13.95 2.62
N GLU A 48 8.20 -14.76 1.72
CA GLU A 48 7.12 -14.33 0.81
C GLU A 48 5.90 -13.81 1.59
N TRP A 49 5.51 -14.54 2.64
CA TRP A 49 4.40 -14.17 3.50
C TRP A 49 4.61 -12.83 4.20
N ASN A 50 5.78 -12.64 4.82
CA ASN A 50 6.13 -11.44 5.56
C ASN A 50 6.24 -10.23 4.63
N SER A 51 6.86 -10.38 3.46
CA SER A 51 6.89 -9.33 2.42
C SER A 51 5.47 -8.88 2.04
N ARG A 52 4.53 -9.84 1.90
CA ARG A 52 3.11 -9.51 1.66
C ARG A 52 2.41 -8.82 2.82
N VAL A 53 2.74 -9.15 4.08
CA VAL A 53 2.21 -8.41 5.24
C VAL A 53 2.69 -6.96 5.21
N VAL A 54 3.99 -6.75 5.01
CA VAL A 54 4.61 -5.42 5.06
C VAL A 54 4.09 -4.53 3.92
N SER A 55 4.00 -5.05 2.70
CA SER A 55 3.41 -4.33 1.57
C SER A 55 1.94 -3.98 1.80
N THR A 56 1.15 -4.87 2.41
CA THR A 56 -0.23 -4.54 2.80
C THR A 56 -0.27 -3.41 3.84
N CYS A 57 0.59 -3.44 4.87
CA CYS A 57 0.69 -2.36 5.84
C CYS A 57 1.05 -1.02 5.18
N HIS A 58 2.02 -1.02 4.27
CA HIS A 58 2.40 0.17 3.49
C HIS A 58 1.20 0.73 2.73
N SER A 59 0.52 -0.11 1.94
CA SER A 59 -0.62 0.29 1.12
C SER A 59 -1.76 0.87 1.95
N LEU A 60 -2.02 0.34 3.15
CA LEU A 60 -3.02 0.89 4.07
C LEU A 60 -2.59 2.27 4.59
N VAL A 61 -1.33 2.44 5.02
CA VAL A 61 -0.82 3.71 5.52
C VAL A 61 -0.90 4.80 4.44
N VAL A 62 -0.32 4.56 3.26
CA VAL A 62 -0.26 5.58 2.21
C VAL A 62 -1.61 5.80 1.52
N GLY A 63 -2.45 4.76 1.49
CA GLY A 63 -3.81 4.83 0.98
C GLY A 63 -4.75 5.61 1.89
N ILE A 64 -4.69 5.42 3.22
CA ILE A 64 -5.49 6.20 4.17
C ILE A 64 -5.08 7.67 4.15
N PHE A 65 -3.77 7.96 4.16
CA PHE A 65 -3.29 9.33 4.02
C PHE A 65 -3.67 9.93 2.66
N GLY A 66 -3.55 9.17 1.58
CA GLY A 66 -4.00 9.59 0.25
C GLY A 66 -5.50 9.90 0.22
N LEU A 67 -6.35 9.08 0.86
CA LEU A 67 -7.79 9.31 0.96
C LEU A 67 -8.09 10.59 1.75
N TYR A 68 -7.39 10.79 2.88
CA TYR A 68 -7.53 12.01 3.66
C TYR A 68 -7.19 13.25 2.83
N ILE A 69 -6.06 13.22 2.12
CA ILE A 69 -5.63 14.33 1.25
C ILE A 69 -6.66 14.60 0.16
N PHE A 70 -7.15 13.54 -0.49
CA PHE A 70 -8.14 13.64 -1.56
C PHE A 70 -9.47 14.24 -1.08
N LEU A 71 -9.94 13.85 0.11
CA LEU A 71 -11.25 14.26 0.62
C LEU A 71 -11.22 15.61 1.35
N PHE A 72 -10.17 15.89 2.13
CA PHE A 72 -10.20 16.95 3.14
C PHE A 72 -9.09 18.01 3.01
N ASP A 73 -8.04 17.78 2.22
CA ASP A 73 -6.91 18.72 2.13
C ASP A 73 -7.14 19.79 1.07
N GLU A 74 -7.99 20.76 1.40
CA GLU A 74 -8.35 21.88 0.51
C GLU A 74 -7.14 22.65 -0.04
N PRO A 75 -6.06 22.95 0.72
CA PRO A 75 -4.87 23.58 0.17
C PRO A 75 -4.26 22.79 -1.01
N THR A 76 -4.10 21.47 -0.87
CA THR A 76 -3.55 20.62 -1.93
C THR A 76 -4.53 20.43 -3.10
N LYS A 77 -5.84 20.55 -2.86
CA LYS A 77 -6.87 20.53 -3.92
C LYS A 77 -6.92 21.84 -4.71
N THR A 78 -6.69 22.98 -4.06
CA THR A 78 -6.74 24.31 -4.68
C THR A 78 -5.50 24.64 -5.51
N ASP A 79 -4.34 24.09 -5.15
CA ASP A 79 -3.11 24.16 -5.96
C ASP A 79 -2.51 22.75 -6.20
N PRO A 80 -3.09 21.97 -7.13
CA PRO A 80 -2.67 20.60 -7.39
C PRO A 80 -1.26 20.47 -8.00
N LEU A 81 -0.78 21.57 -8.61
CA LEU A 81 0.42 21.59 -9.45
C LEU A 81 1.64 22.10 -8.70
N TRP A 82 1.51 23.14 -7.87
CA TRP A 82 2.64 23.84 -7.23
C TRP A 82 2.60 23.81 -5.69
N GLY A 83 1.64 23.05 -5.12
CA GLY A 83 1.32 23.03 -3.70
C GLY A 83 2.53 23.02 -2.75
N GLY A 84 2.41 23.79 -1.67
CA GLY A 84 3.46 23.96 -0.66
C GLY A 84 3.75 22.71 0.19
N PRO A 85 4.67 22.82 1.18
CA PRO A 85 4.97 21.74 2.10
C PRO A 85 3.69 21.28 2.80
N SER A 86 3.35 20.01 2.64
CA SER A 86 2.02 19.49 3.01
C SER A 86 2.11 18.03 3.47
N LEU A 87 1.04 17.56 4.11
CA LEU A 87 0.86 16.15 4.45
C LEU A 87 1.04 15.25 3.22
N ALA A 88 0.68 15.75 2.04
CA ALA A 88 0.84 15.06 0.76
C ALA A 88 2.31 14.81 0.38
N ASN A 89 3.21 15.73 0.69
CA ASN A 89 4.65 15.52 0.52
C ASN A 89 5.19 14.48 1.53
N VAL A 90 4.72 14.53 2.77
CA VAL A 90 5.08 13.54 3.80
C VAL A 90 4.62 12.13 3.38
N ASN A 91 3.43 11.98 2.81
CA ASN A 91 2.93 10.70 2.32
C ASN A 91 3.79 10.12 1.19
N ILE A 92 4.23 10.96 0.25
CA ILE A 92 5.18 10.57 -0.82
C ILE A 92 6.55 10.18 -0.25
N ALA A 93 7.03 10.89 0.78
CA ALA A 93 8.27 10.56 1.48
C ALA A 93 8.18 9.20 2.21
N ILE A 94 7.05 8.92 2.87
CA ILE A 94 6.77 7.61 3.48
C ILE A 94 6.78 6.51 2.42
N ALA A 95 6.11 6.74 1.28
CA ALA A 95 6.08 5.78 0.19
C ALA A 95 7.47 5.51 -0.39
N SER A 96 8.29 6.55 -0.53
CA SER A 96 9.67 6.41 -0.99
C SER A 96 10.52 5.57 -0.02
N GLY A 97 10.41 5.82 1.29
CA GLY A 97 11.12 5.03 2.30
C GLY A 97 10.72 3.55 2.29
N TYR A 98 9.43 3.25 2.11
CA TYR A 98 8.96 1.88 1.90
C TYR A 98 9.56 1.26 0.63
N LEU A 99 9.50 1.93 -0.52
CA LEU A 99 9.99 1.38 -1.79
C LEU A 99 11.48 1.06 -1.73
N ILE A 100 12.28 1.88 -1.05
CA ILE A 100 13.71 1.59 -0.81
C ILE A 100 13.87 0.34 0.07
N SER A 101 13.07 0.22 1.14
CA SER A 101 13.08 -0.96 2.02
C SER A 101 12.72 -2.23 1.25
N ASP A 102 11.62 -2.20 0.50
CA ASP A 102 11.11 -3.33 -0.25
C ASP A 102 12.06 -3.75 -1.39
N LEU A 103 12.65 -2.77 -2.09
CA LEU A 103 13.70 -3.03 -3.07
C LEU A 103 14.93 -3.69 -2.44
N SER A 104 15.33 -3.25 -1.24
CA SER A 104 16.46 -3.84 -0.51
C SER A 104 16.17 -5.31 -0.14
N ILE A 105 14.99 -5.60 0.39
CA ILE A 105 14.56 -6.97 0.73
C ILE A 105 14.50 -7.83 -0.54
N MET A 106 13.96 -7.29 -1.64
CA MET A 106 13.87 -8.00 -2.92
C MET A 106 15.23 -8.36 -3.51
N ILE A 107 16.23 -7.47 -3.39
CA ILE A 107 17.60 -7.74 -3.81
C ILE A 107 18.25 -8.79 -2.89
N LEU A 108 18.07 -8.69 -1.57
CA LEU A 108 18.65 -9.63 -0.61
C LEU A 108 18.05 -11.05 -0.73
N TYR A 109 16.75 -11.14 -0.97
CA TYR A 109 16.01 -12.40 -1.11
C TYR A 109 15.62 -12.69 -2.57
N TRP A 110 16.51 -12.36 -3.51
CA TRP A 110 16.28 -12.46 -4.95
C TRP A 110 15.74 -13.81 -5.40
N LYS A 111 16.25 -14.91 -4.85
CA LYS A 111 15.82 -16.28 -5.20
C LYS A 111 14.37 -16.59 -4.82
N VAL A 112 13.79 -15.83 -3.88
CA VAL A 112 12.47 -16.10 -3.31
C VAL A 112 11.41 -15.12 -3.82
N ILE A 113 11.74 -13.82 -3.84
CA ILE A 113 10.78 -12.74 -4.14
C ILE A 113 11.25 -11.82 -5.28
N GLY A 114 12.41 -12.08 -5.88
CA GLY A 114 12.98 -11.22 -6.91
C GLY A 114 12.17 -11.24 -8.21
N ASP A 115 11.78 -10.06 -8.68
CA ASP A 115 11.17 -9.88 -10.01
C ASP A 115 11.73 -8.62 -10.70
N LYS A 116 12.21 -8.79 -11.93
CA LYS A 116 12.80 -7.71 -12.73
C LYS A 116 11.79 -6.61 -13.04
N PHE A 117 10.53 -6.95 -13.29
CA PHE A 117 9.48 -5.96 -13.56
C PHE A 117 9.18 -5.14 -12.32
N PHE A 118 9.17 -5.77 -11.14
CA PHE A 118 9.01 -5.08 -9.86
C PHE A 118 10.19 -4.16 -9.56
N ILE A 119 11.44 -4.58 -9.80
CA ILE A 119 12.60 -3.68 -9.66
C ILE A 119 12.43 -2.43 -10.54
N ILE A 120 12.10 -2.61 -11.81
CA ILE A 120 11.92 -1.48 -12.73
C ILE A 120 10.78 -0.58 -12.25
N HIS A 121 9.67 -1.16 -11.80
CA HIS A 121 8.54 -0.42 -11.22
C HIS A 121 8.94 0.41 -9.99
N HIS A 122 9.68 -0.18 -9.04
CA HIS A 122 10.16 0.51 -7.84
C HIS A 122 11.12 1.63 -8.19
N CYS A 123 12.08 1.39 -9.09
CA CYS A 123 13.03 2.40 -9.56
C CYS A 123 12.31 3.57 -10.26
N ALA A 124 11.36 3.28 -11.15
CA ALA A 124 10.57 4.31 -11.83
C ALA A 124 9.74 5.13 -10.85
N SER A 125 9.10 4.46 -9.88
CA SER A 125 8.29 5.11 -8.84
C SER A 125 9.15 5.98 -7.91
N LEU A 126 10.31 5.50 -7.49
CA LEU A 126 11.29 6.26 -6.71
C LEU A 126 11.81 7.48 -7.46
N TYR A 127 12.10 7.34 -8.75
CA TYR A 127 12.53 8.46 -9.58
C TYR A 127 11.42 9.52 -9.69
N ALA A 128 10.18 9.11 -9.93
CA ALA A 128 9.04 10.02 -9.96
C ALA A 128 8.84 10.75 -8.62
N TYR A 129 8.89 10.03 -7.49
CA TYR A 129 8.76 10.63 -6.17
C TYR A 129 9.91 11.56 -5.81
N TYR A 130 11.14 11.24 -6.23
CA TYR A 130 12.28 12.15 -6.10
C TYR A 130 12.02 13.48 -6.82
N LEU A 131 11.50 13.45 -8.05
CA LEU A 131 11.17 14.67 -8.79
C LEU A 131 10.06 15.47 -8.10
N VAL A 132 9.02 14.80 -7.59
CA VAL A 132 7.93 15.44 -6.83
C VAL A 132 8.49 16.14 -5.59
N LEU A 133 9.29 15.46 -4.77
CA LEU A 133 9.83 16.02 -3.53
C LEU A 133 10.88 17.11 -3.77
N LYS A 134 11.66 17.00 -4.84
CA LYS A 134 12.69 18.00 -5.20
C LYS A 134 12.08 19.28 -5.76
N ASN A 135 11.15 19.14 -6.69
CA ASN A 135 10.61 20.27 -7.45
C ASN A 135 9.34 20.84 -6.81
N GLY A 136 8.70 20.10 -5.89
CA GLY A 136 7.45 20.50 -5.24
C GLY A 136 6.26 20.50 -6.19
N VAL A 137 6.34 19.79 -7.31
CA VAL A 137 5.29 19.77 -8.34
C VAL A 137 4.56 18.44 -8.39
N LEU A 138 3.29 18.47 -8.81
CA LEU A 138 2.45 17.28 -9.04
C LEU A 138 2.16 16.45 -7.77
N VAL A 139 2.31 17.04 -6.59
CA VAL A 139 2.15 16.36 -5.30
C VAL A 139 0.76 15.74 -5.16
N TYR A 140 -0.28 16.43 -5.61
CA TYR A 140 -1.66 15.92 -5.62
C TYR A 140 -1.81 14.69 -6.52
N ILE A 141 -1.26 14.73 -7.74
CA ILE A 141 -1.33 13.61 -8.69
C ILE A 141 -0.56 12.39 -8.15
N GLY A 142 0.60 12.61 -7.51
CA GLY A 142 1.35 11.55 -6.86
C GLY A 142 0.53 10.84 -5.77
N ASN A 143 -0.19 11.60 -4.94
CA ASN A 143 -1.04 11.05 -3.89
C ASN A 143 -2.30 10.37 -4.45
N TYR A 144 -2.88 10.91 -5.52
CA TYR A 144 -3.97 10.24 -6.23
C TYR A 144 -3.53 8.88 -6.77
N ARG A 145 -2.32 8.77 -7.34
CA ARG A 145 -1.75 7.47 -7.75
C ARG A 145 -1.52 6.53 -6.56
N LEU A 146 -1.17 7.04 -5.38
CA LEU A 146 -1.03 6.20 -4.17
C LEU A 146 -2.36 5.57 -3.73
N LEU A 147 -3.52 6.15 -4.09
CA LEU A 147 -4.82 5.51 -3.83
C LEU A 147 -4.96 4.15 -4.51
N ALA A 148 -4.31 3.96 -5.67
CA ALA A 148 -4.32 2.67 -6.36
C ALA A 148 -3.68 1.54 -5.52
N GLU A 149 -2.78 1.88 -4.59
CA GLU A 149 -2.17 0.91 -3.67
C GLU A 149 -3.18 0.30 -2.71
N LEU A 150 -4.34 0.93 -2.46
CA LEU A 150 -5.40 0.32 -1.65
C LEU A 150 -5.92 -0.99 -2.24
N SER A 151 -5.62 -1.30 -3.51
CA SER A 151 -5.91 -2.60 -4.11
C SER A 151 -4.95 -3.72 -3.67
N SER A 152 -3.72 -3.40 -3.27
CA SER A 152 -2.65 -4.34 -2.89
C SER A 152 -2.99 -5.27 -1.72
N PRO A 153 -3.69 -4.84 -0.64
CA PRO A 153 -4.23 -5.73 0.38
C PRO A 153 -5.04 -6.90 -0.18
N PHE A 154 -5.86 -6.65 -1.21
CA PHE A 154 -6.74 -7.67 -1.79
C PHE A 154 -5.97 -8.66 -2.67
N VAL A 155 -4.97 -8.18 -3.42
CA VAL A 155 -4.13 -9.03 -4.27
C VAL A 155 -3.23 -9.93 -3.43
N ASN A 156 -2.63 -9.38 -2.36
CA ASN A 156 -1.67 -10.09 -1.51
C ASN A 156 -2.26 -11.25 -0.70
N GLN A 157 -3.59 -11.31 -0.57
CA GLN A 157 -4.26 -12.32 0.25
C GLN A 157 -4.70 -13.55 -0.51
N ARG A 158 -4.91 -13.45 -1.84
CA ARG A 158 -5.37 -14.59 -2.66
C ARG A 158 -4.50 -15.84 -2.50
N PRO A 159 -3.16 -15.75 -2.49
CA PRO A 159 -2.34 -16.94 -2.32
C PRO A 159 -2.27 -17.40 -0.86
N LYS A 160 -2.51 -16.52 0.13
CA LYS A 160 -2.43 -16.88 1.55
C LYS A 160 -3.55 -17.85 1.93
N ALA A 161 -4.79 -17.53 1.59
CA ALA A 161 -5.94 -18.39 1.85
C ALA A 161 -5.79 -19.77 1.18
N VAL A 162 -5.18 -19.82 -0.01
CA VAL A 162 -4.89 -21.08 -0.73
C VAL A 162 -3.80 -21.90 -0.02
N VAL A 163 -2.77 -21.25 0.53
CA VAL A 163 -1.65 -21.93 1.19
C VAL A 163 -1.99 -22.39 2.62
N THR A 164 -2.77 -21.63 3.37
CA THR A 164 -3.13 -21.96 4.77
C THR A 164 -4.40 -22.79 4.90
N GLY A 165 -5.18 -22.93 3.83
CA GLY A 165 -6.49 -23.61 3.86
C GLY A 165 -7.55 -22.90 4.70
N ASN A 166 -7.27 -21.69 5.21
CA ASN A 166 -8.14 -20.88 6.06
C ASN A 166 -7.93 -19.39 5.79
N MET A 167 -9.00 -18.60 5.87
CA MET A 167 -8.96 -17.14 5.82
C MET A 167 -8.42 -16.60 7.14
N ASP A 168 -7.24 -15.98 7.14
CA ASP A 168 -6.66 -15.36 8.33
C ASP A 168 -7.31 -14.00 8.65
N LEU A 169 -7.09 -13.46 9.86
CA LEU A 169 -7.69 -12.20 10.32
C LEU A 169 -7.46 -11.03 9.36
N PHE A 170 -6.29 -10.98 8.72
CA PHE A 170 -5.97 -9.97 7.71
C PHE A 170 -6.85 -10.17 6.47
N SER A 171 -6.99 -11.42 6.01
CA SER A 171 -7.88 -11.79 4.90
C SER A 171 -9.33 -11.44 5.20
N SER A 172 -9.79 -11.65 6.44
CA SER A 172 -11.12 -11.26 6.88
C SER A 172 -11.32 -9.75 6.95
N LEU A 173 -10.35 -8.98 7.49
CA LEU A 173 -10.44 -7.52 7.60
C LEU A 173 -10.50 -6.84 6.23
N THR A 174 -9.65 -7.31 5.32
CA THR A 174 -9.60 -6.79 3.94
C THR A 174 -10.87 -7.18 3.19
N LEU A 175 -11.36 -8.41 3.28
CA LEU A 175 -12.65 -8.81 2.69
C LEU A 175 -13.80 -7.93 3.21
N LEU A 176 -13.84 -7.66 4.51
CA LEU A 176 -14.82 -6.77 5.14
C LEU A 176 -14.76 -5.36 4.52
N LEU A 177 -13.56 -4.83 4.31
CA LEU A 177 -13.35 -3.52 3.67
C LEU A 177 -13.74 -3.52 2.18
N SER A 178 -13.53 -4.61 1.42
CA SER A 178 -14.07 -4.72 0.04
C SER A 178 -15.58 -4.83 -0.01
N THR A 179 -16.21 -5.51 0.95
CA THR A 179 -17.68 -5.59 0.98
C THR A 179 -18.30 -4.24 1.30
N LEU A 180 -17.66 -3.46 2.19
CA LEU A 180 -18.07 -2.10 2.50
C LEU A 180 -17.90 -1.14 1.31
N SER A 181 -16.86 -1.29 0.50
CA SER A 181 -16.69 -0.50 -0.73
C SER A 181 -17.67 -0.90 -1.86
N LEU A 182 -18.17 -2.13 -1.84
CA LEU A 182 -19.23 -2.62 -2.75
C LEU A 182 -20.65 -2.32 -2.22
N GLN A 183 -20.80 -1.79 -1.01
CA GLN A 183 -22.08 -1.37 -0.41
C GLN A 183 -22.36 0.13 -0.61
N SER A 184 -21.85 0.74 -1.69
CA SER A 184 -22.43 2.01 -2.16
C SER A 184 -23.92 1.77 -2.49
N PRO A 185 -24.86 2.37 -1.74
CA PRO A 185 -26.29 2.06 -1.88
C PRO A 185 -26.85 2.43 -3.26
N ALA A 186 -26.16 3.31 -3.98
CA ALA A 186 -26.62 3.87 -5.25
C ALA A 186 -26.55 2.89 -6.43
N ASN A 187 -25.73 1.83 -6.39
CA ASN A 187 -25.55 0.93 -7.54
C ASN A 187 -26.23 -0.44 -7.38
N ASN A 188 -26.66 -0.80 -6.16
CA ASN A 188 -27.33 -2.08 -5.94
C ASN A 188 -28.83 -2.00 -6.27
N GLN A 189 -29.50 -0.88 -5.98
CA GLN A 189 -30.92 -0.73 -6.30
C GLN A 189 -31.18 -0.77 -7.82
N ASP A 190 -30.42 0.02 -8.59
CA ASP A 190 -30.45 0.04 -10.06
C ASP A 190 -30.12 -1.31 -10.71
N ARG A 191 -29.31 -2.15 -10.04
CA ARG A 191 -28.98 -3.49 -10.52
C ARG A 191 -30.12 -4.47 -10.26
N TRP A 192 -30.77 -4.41 -9.09
CA TRP A 192 -31.93 -5.24 -8.78
C TRP A 192 -33.16 -4.86 -9.62
N ASP A 193 -33.37 -3.57 -9.86
CA ASP A 193 -34.48 -3.08 -10.67
C ASP A 193 -34.35 -3.49 -12.15
N ARG A 194 -33.12 -3.52 -12.69
CA ARG A 194 -32.87 -4.05 -14.05
C ARG A 194 -33.11 -5.56 -14.17
N VAL A 195 -32.75 -6.33 -13.14
CA VAL A 195 -32.96 -7.80 -13.13
C VAL A 195 -34.44 -8.14 -12.96
N GLN A 196 -35.20 -7.38 -12.17
CA GLN A 196 -36.64 -7.60 -12.04
C GLN A 196 -37.42 -7.19 -13.28
N ASN A 197 -36.96 -6.19 -14.02
CA ASN A 197 -37.62 -5.74 -15.25
C ASN A 197 -37.25 -6.59 -16.48
N SER A 198 -36.12 -7.31 -16.49
CA SER A 198 -35.76 -8.21 -17.61
C SER A 198 -36.56 -9.52 -17.64
N HIS A 199 -37.32 -9.84 -16.58
CA HIS A 199 -38.20 -11.00 -16.53
C HIS A 199 -39.67 -10.65 -16.81
N LYS A 200 -39.97 -9.40 -17.14
CA LYS A 200 -41.33 -8.92 -17.45
C LYS A 200 -41.53 -8.53 -18.93
N SER A 201 -40.56 -8.82 -19.81
CA SER A 201 -40.67 -8.66 -21.27
C SER A 201 -40.76 -10.00 -21.98
#